data_AF-A0A0B7IM03-F1
#
_entry.id   AF-A0A0B7IM03-F1
#
_cell.length_a   1.000
_cell.length_b   1.000
_cell.length_c   1.000
_cell.angle_alpha   90.00
_cell.angle_beta   90.00
_cell.angle_gamma   90.00
#
_symmetry.space_group_name_H-M   'P 1'
#
loop_
_entity.id
_entity.type
_entity.pdbx_description
1 polymer ?
#
loop_
_entity_poly.entity_id
_entity_poly.type
_entity_poly.pdbx_seq_one_letter_code
_entity_poly.pdbx_strand_id
1 'polypeptide(L)'
;MKQLHLKIVGLLYAFLVTSCATKKFVPSEDWSELNGEYYAYSESEKNEVGRNIISLLKNEHNHLPTSFTFEAKKDSAYIYYTRKDSLKTTTERIPIEGKRKKRFIKQTRSWSVIPFFPIFARFDIHILRFGKDESGNLLVNVYYDNSGMILLFGAGNSGSYYYTYKKLDQVQLTRPYFENGKYGIQNKQGQKVTAPIFSYLSVFENGQADIEINGKYGIIDEEGNFIIPALYSSLFLFKRWNRPDVYIASKGKKYGILDKQGKELVPFKYDNIEGDDFFRLYLGNKLGIYVPHQVHIPAIYDSYYGKASDDSFILVFKGEEGYMVDYNGYEYQTESAPFNLFRDFFNYSLKDKNEVQRKNIIYKPNYKIKRKLLIEEEDINQNTEEQNVSKEGKIPNPSEK
;
A
#
# COMPACT_ATOMS: atom_id res chain seq x y z
N MET A 1 38.71 16.39 21.90
CA MET A 1 37.34 16.41 22.47
C MET A 1 36.22 16.26 21.44
N LYS A 2 36.16 17.05 20.34
CA LYS A 2 35.10 16.93 19.31
C LYS A 2 34.99 15.53 18.65
N GLN A 3 36.11 14.88 18.31
CA GLN A 3 36.09 13.51 17.78
C GLN A 3 35.60 12.46 18.79
N LEU A 4 35.84 12.67 20.09
CA LEU A 4 35.44 11.75 21.15
C LEU A 4 33.92 11.89 21.41
N HIS A 5 33.41 13.11 21.39
CA HIS A 5 31.98 13.41 21.57
C HIS A 5 31.12 12.84 20.43
N LEU A 6 31.56 12.99 19.17
CA LEU A 6 30.87 12.39 18.02
C LEU A 6 30.81 10.86 18.09
N LYS A 7 31.91 10.23 18.55
CA LYS A 7 31.98 8.77 18.73
C LYS A 7 31.05 8.28 19.85
N ILE A 8 30.95 9.03 20.95
CA ILE A 8 30.10 8.67 22.12
C ILE A 8 28.61 8.84 21.79
N VAL A 9 28.22 9.92 21.10
CA VAL A 9 26.83 10.15 20.68
C VAL A 9 26.37 9.11 19.64
N GLY A 10 27.25 8.78 18.68
CA GLY A 10 26.98 7.69 17.73
C GLY A 10 26.84 6.31 18.41
N LEU A 11 27.57 6.07 19.50
CA LEU A 11 27.47 4.84 20.29
C LEU A 11 26.15 4.76 21.08
N LEU A 12 25.75 5.85 21.74
CA LEU A 12 24.49 5.92 22.51
C LEU A 12 23.26 5.76 21.60
N TYR A 13 23.27 6.36 20.40
CA TYR A 13 22.19 6.21 19.42
C TYR A 13 22.14 4.80 18.81
N ALA A 14 23.30 4.20 18.51
CA ALA A 14 23.38 2.81 18.07
C ALA A 14 22.84 1.81 19.12
N PHE A 15 22.96 2.14 20.41
CA PHE A 15 22.40 1.34 21.50
C PHE A 15 20.86 1.46 21.62
N LEU A 16 20.28 2.64 21.38
CA LEU A 16 18.83 2.85 21.45
C LEU A 16 18.08 2.20 20.28
N VAL A 17 18.63 2.26 19.06
CA VAL A 17 18.03 1.63 17.86
C VAL A 17 18.13 0.10 17.88
N THR A 18 19.03 -0.47 18.69
CA THR A 18 19.23 -1.93 18.76
C THR A 18 18.39 -2.63 19.83
N SER A 19 17.78 -1.93 20.79
CA SER A 19 17.14 -2.63 21.92
C SER A 19 15.70 -3.08 21.65
N CYS A 20 14.87 -2.29 20.96
CA CYS A 20 13.47 -2.65 20.69
C CYS A 20 13.32 -3.56 19.46
N ALA A 21 14.14 -3.35 18.41
CA ALA A 21 13.99 -4.06 17.15
C ALA A 21 14.54 -5.51 17.15
N THR A 22 15.32 -5.88 18.16
CA THR A 22 16.03 -7.18 18.18
C THR A 22 15.25 -8.30 18.85
N LYS A 23 14.18 -7.99 19.60
CA LYS A 23 13.41 -8.98 20.36
C LYS A 23 12.66 -9.99 19.50
N LYS A 24 12.23 -9.61 18.29
CA LYS A 24 11.52 -10.49 17.36
C LYS A 24 12.38 -11.56 16.68
N PHE A 25 13.69 -11.36 16.65
CA PHE A 25 14.59 -12.34 16.06
C PHE A 25 14.94 -13.42 17.07
N VAL A 26 14.76 -14.70 16.77
CA VAL A 26 15.24 -15.77 17.66
C VAL A 26 16.75 -15.95 17.46
N PRO A 27 17.57 -16.05 18.54
CA PRO A 27 18.98 -16.39 18.41
C PRO A 27 19.19 -17.71 17.65
N SER A 28 20.23 -17.77 16.82
CA SER A 28 20.62 -19.02 16.15
C SER A 28 22.12 -19.24 16.28
N GLU A 29 22.50 -20.41 16.77
CA GLU A 29 23.90 -20.84 16.84
C GLU A 29 24.38 -21.28 15.45
N ASP A 30 23.55 -22.09 14.78
CA ASP A 30 23.70 -22.41 13.37
C ASP A 30 22.69 -21.63 12.53
N TRP A 31 23.19 -20.96 11.50
CA TRP A 31 22.37 -20.18 10.56
C TRP A 31 21.96 -21.01 9.35
N SER A 32 22.55 -22.20 9.18
CA SER A 32 22.13 -23.17 8.16
C SER A 32 20.68 -23.63 8.34
N GLU A 33 20.10 -23.45 9.53
CA GLU A 33 18.67 -23.69 9.82
C GLU A 33 17.73 -22.83 8.96
N LEU A 34 18.21 -21.65 8.51
CA LEU A 34 17.51 -20.78 7.58
C LEU A 34 17.70 -21.22 6.13
N ASN A 35 18.52 -22.23 5.82
CA ASN A 35 18.67 -22.71 4.46
C ASN A 35 17.39 -23.38 3.99
N GLY A 36 16.96 -23.04 2.79
CA GLY A 36 15.75 -23.62 2.22
C GLY A 36 15.16 -22.77 1.12
N GLU A 37 14.11 -23.31 0.50
CA GLU A 37 13.23 -22.56 -0.38
C GLU A 37 12.16 -21.86 0.46
N TYR A 38 11.88 -20.61 0.13
CA TYR A 38 10.91 -19.75 0.80
C TYR A 38 9.91 -19.23 -0.20
N TYR A 39 8.69 -19.01 0.28
CA TYR A 39 7.71 -18.23 -0.46
C TYR A 39 8.17 -16.78 -0.54
N ALA A 40 8.13 -16.19 -1.74
CA ALA A 40 8.78 -14.91 -2.01
C ALA A 40 8.00 -13.69 -1.51
N TYR A 41 6.74 -13.86 -1.11
CA TYR A 41 5.92 -12.80 -0.54
C TYR A 41 5.80 -12.98 0.96
N SER A 42 5.91 -11.86 1.67
CA SER A 42 5.91 -11.85 3.13
C SER A 42 4.52 -11.77 3.73
N GLU A 43 4.35 -12.25 4.95
CA GLU A 43 3.27 -11.83 5.83
C GLU A 43 3.65 -10.49 6.46
N SER A 44 2.71 -9.53 6.47
CA SER A 44 2.87 -8.23 7.11
C SER A 44 1.98 -8.11 8.34
N GLU A 45 2.51 -7.53 9.42
CA GLU A 45 1.80 -7.33 10.68
C GLU A 45 0.71 -6.26 10.64
N LYS A 46 0.63 -5.44 9.58
CA LYS A 46 -0.22 -4.23 9.54
C LYS A 46 -1.37 -4.29 8.52
N ASN A 47 -1.83 -5.47 8.13
CA ASN A 47 -2.78 -5.64 7.00
C ASN A 47 -2.27 -5.03 5.68
N GLU A 48 -0.96 -4.82 5.57
CA GLU A 48 -0.33 -4.38 4.32
C GLU A 48 -0.11 -5.61 3.42
N VAL A 49 -0.21 -5.40 2.11
CA VAL A 49 0.05 -6.46 1.12
C VAL A 49 1.47 -6.99 1.30
N GLY A 50 1.62 -8.30 1.27
CA GLY A 50 2.92 -8.97 1.38
C GLY A 50 3.91 -8.43 0.36
N ARG A 51 5.08 -7.99 0.83
CA ARG A 51 6.13 -7.45 -0.04
C ARG A 51 6.99 -8.59 -0.58
N ASN A 52 7.25 -8.57 -1.89
CA ASN A 52 8.17 -9.53 -2.49
C ASN A 52 9.62 -9.25 -2.05
N ILE A 53 10.36 -10.29 -1.67
CA ILE A 53 11.75 -10.14 -1.22
C ILE A 53 12.64 -9.49 -2.30
N ILE A 54 12.45 -9.77 -3.59
CA ILE A 54 13.27 -9.20 -4.67
C ILE A 54 12.96 -7.71 -4.83
N SER A 55 11.68 -7.35 -4.79
CA SER A 55 11.27 -5.94 -4.79
C SER A 55 11.87 -5.17 -3.60
N LEU A 56 12.00 -5.82 -2.45
CA LEU A 56 12.60 -5.24 -1.26
C LEU A 56 14.12 -5.04 -1.42
N LEU A 57 14.82 -6.00 -2.04
CA LEU A 57 16.27 -6.01 -2.13
C LEU A 57 16.84 -5.22 -3.31
N LYS A 58 16.08 -5.12 -4.41
CA LYS A 58 16.52 -4.50 -5.67
C LYS A 58 15.68 -3.32 -6.13
N ASN A 59 14.53 -3.06 -5.50
CA ASN A 59 13.56 -2.07 -5.98
C ASN A 59 13.05 -2.37 -7.42
N GLU A 60 12.95 -3.66 -7.76
CA GLU A 60 12.33 -4.16 -8.99
C GLU A 60 10.86 -4.50 -8.75
N HIS A 61 9.98 -4.19 -9.70
CA HIS A 61 8.54 -4.40 -9.55
C HIS A 61 7.93 -5.35 -10.60
N ASN A 62 8.70 -5.67 -11.65
CA ASN A 62 8.22 -6.47 -12.76
C ASN A 62 8.78 -7.89 -12.68
N HIS A 63 7.98 -8.88 -13.11
CA HIS A 63 8.40 -10.29 -13.20
C HIS A 63 8.99 -10.87 -11.90
N LEU A 64 8.34 -10.59 -10.78
CA LEU A 64 8.77 -11.05 -9.47
C LEU A 64 8.57 -12.57 -9.34
N PRO A 65 9.54 -13.30 -8.76
CA PRO A 65 9.41 -14.74 -8.56
C PRO A 65 8.43 -15.03 -7.42
N THR A 66 7.78 -16.20 -7.47
CA THR A 66 6.91 -16.71 -6.40
C THR A 66 7.68 -17.43 -5.29
N SER A 67 8.89 -17.92 -5.56
CA SER A 67 9.79 -18.49 -4.55
C SER A 67 11.25 -18.05 -4.73
N PHE A 68 12.03 -18.18 -3.66
CA PHE A 68 13.47 -17.98 -3.66
C PHE A 68 14.15 -18.98 -2.73
N THR A 69 15.43 -19.24 -2.95
CA THR A 69 16.26 -20.03 -2.05
C THR A 69 17.11 -19.10 -1.20
N PHE A 70 17.06 -19.27 0.11
CA PHE A 70 18.00 -18.64 1.04
C PHE A 70 19.09 -19.64 1.39
N GLU A 71 20.34 -19.21 1.30
CA GLU A 71 21.51 -20.02 1.66
C GLU A 71 22.44 -19.19 2.55
N ALA A 72 22.48 -19.51 3.83
CA ALA A 72 23.51 -19.10 4.77
C ALA A 72 24.63 -20.14 4.85
N LYS A 73 25.85 -19.64 4.71
CA LYS A 73 27.13 -20.32 4.99
C LYS A 73 27.75 -19.69 6.24
N LYS A 74 28.88 -20.24 6.68
CA LYS A 74 29.60 -19.78 7.89
C LYS A 74 29.78 -18.26 7.93
N ASP A 75 30.25 -17.68 6.82
CA ASP A 75 30.63 -16.25 6.71
C ASP A 75 29.91 -15.48 5.60
N SER A 76 28.88 -16.07 4.96
CA SER A 76 28.15 -15.43 3.86
C SER A 76 26.70 -15.89 3.81
N ALA A 77 25.82 -15.08 3.24
CA ALA A 77 24.47 -15.51 2.91
C ALA A 77 24.07 -15.02 1.51
N TYR A 78 23.22 -15.80 0.84
CA TYR A 78 22.81 -15.58 -0.53
C TYR A 78 21.32 -15.83 -0.69
N ILE A 79 20.71 -15.09 -1.61
CA ILE A 79 19.37 -15.36 -2.13
C ILE A 79 19.51 -15.75 -3.59
N TYR A 80 18.90 -16.87 -3.96
CA TYR A 80 18.80 -17.32 -5.35
C TYR A 80 17.34 -17.29 -5.78
N TYR A 81 17.09 -16.86 -7.01
CA TYR A 81 15.74 -16.90 -7.57
C TYR A 81 15.81 -17.06 -9.08
N THR A 82 14.73 -17.58 -9.64
CA THR A 82 14.61 -17.80 -11.08
C THR A 82 13.79 -16.70 -11.71
N ARG A 83 14.37 -15.98 -12.66
CA ARG A 83 13.67 -15.00 -13.51
C ARG A 83 13.25 -15.67 -14.82
N LYS A 84 12.02 -15.43 -15.25
CA LYS A 84 11.51 -15.84 -16.56
C LYS A 84 11.23 -14.59 -17.39
N ASP A 85 12.03 -14.40 -18.43
CA ASP A 85 11.77 -13.42 -19.48
C ASP A 85 11.10 -14.14 -20.67
N SER A 86 10.57 -13.39 -21.64
CA SER A 86 9.77 -13.90 -22.77
C SER A 86 10.39 -15.07 -23.55
N LEU A 87 11.72 -15.27 -23.48
CA LEU A 87 12.44 -16.33 -24.20
C LEU A 87 13.46 -17.11 -23.35
N LYS A 88 13.69 -16.74 -22.08
CA LYS A 88 14.80 -17.31 -21.29
C LYS A 88 14.48 -17.42 -19.80
N THR A 89 14.92 -18.53 -19.20
CA THR A 89 14.93 -18.73 -17.75
C THR A 89 16.36 -18.54 -17.25
N THR A 90 16.57 -17.64 -16.29
CA THR A 90 17.88 -17.37 -15.69
C THR A 90 17.81 -17.43 -14.17
N THR A 91 18.75 -18.13 -13.54
CA THR A 91 18.90 -18.09 -12.08
C THR A 91 19.82 -16.93 -11.70
N GLU A 92 19.30 -16.02 -10.88
CA GLU A 92 20.06 -14.91 -10.33
C GLU A 92 20.48 -15.18 -8.90
N ARG A 93 21.57 -14.53 -8.46
CA ARG A 93 22.13 -14.63 -7.12
C ARG A 93 22.36 -13.25 -6.52
N ILE A 94 21.78 -13.01 -5.35
CA ILE A 94 21.94 -11.77 -4.57
C ILE A 94 22.78 -12.07 -3.32
N PRO A 95 23.97 -11.49 -3.17
CA PRO A 95 24.75 -11.60 -1.93
C PRO A 95 24.16 -10.72 -0.81
N ILE A 96 24.17 -11.25 0.42
CA ILE A 96 23.85 -10.52 1.65
C ILE A 96 25.16 -10.17 2.36
N GLU A 97 25.70 -9.00 2.06
CA GLU A 97 27.05 -8.55 2.49
C GLU A 97 27.09 -8.03 3.94
N GLY A 98 26.22 -8.55 4.81
CA GLY A 98 26.02 -8.04 6.15
C GLY A 98 26.97 -8.60 7.21
N LYS A 99 27.14 -7.85 8.31
CA LYS A 99 27.85 -8.33 9.51
C LYS A 99 26.96 -9.27 10.31
N ARG A 100 27.43 -10.50 10.58
CA ARG A 100 26.74 -11.47 11.42
C ARG A 100 26.67 -11.03 12.89
N LYS A 101 25.50 -11.18 13.49
CA LYS A 101 25.22 -10.98 14.92
C LYS A 101 24.52 -12.24 15.46
N LYS A 102 24.43 -12.36 16.79
CA LYS A 102 23.79 -13.52 17.46
C LYS A 102 22.37 -13.83 16.95
N ARG A 103 21.61 -12.81 16.54
CA ARG A 103 20.19 -12.92 16.17
C ARG A 103 19.88 -12.58 14.71
N PHE A 104 20.82 -11.97 13.97
CA PHE A 104 20.58 -11.53 12.59
C PHE A 104 21.87 -11.26 11.82
N ILE A 105 21.81 -11.31 10.50
CA ILE A 105 22.79 -10.73 9.59
C ILE A 105 22.38 -9.28 9.32
N LYS A 106 23.27 -8.32 9.64
CA LYS A 106 23.01 -6.88 9.46
C LYS A 106 23.68 -6.36 8.19
N GLN A 107 22.90 -6.02 7.18
CA GLN A 107 23.38 -5.35 5.97
C GLN A 107 23.03 -3.87 6.01
N THR A 108 24.03 -3.00 5.94
CA THR A 108 23.83 -1.56 5.76
C THR A 108 23.77 -1.28 4.26
N ARG A 109 22.63 -0.79 3.75
CA ARG A 109 22.43 -0.49 2.32
C ARG A 109 22.94 0.89 1.94
N SER A 110 22.67 1.87 2.79
CA SER A 110 23.21 3.22 2.64
C SER A 110 23.43 3.82 4.01
N TRP A 111 24.46 4.67 4.06
CA TRP A 111 24.79 5.49 5.20
C TRP A 111 25.39 6.77 4.67
N SER A 112 24.63 7.86 4.70
CA SER A 112 25.09 9.18 4.28
C SER A 112 24.97 10.16 5.43
N VAL A 113 25.99 11.02 5.55
CA VAL A 113 25.98 12.18 6.43
C VAL A 113 26.05 13.40 5.54
N ILE A 114 24.95 14.13 5.42
CA ILE A 114 24.90 15.36 4.63
C ILE A 114 25.19 16.53 5.59
N PRO A 115 26.36 17.19 5.50
CA PRO A 115 26.62 18.38 6.28
C PRO A 115 25.73 19.52 5.79
N PHE A 116 24.95 20.11 6.68
CA PHE A 116 24.17 21.30 6.42
C PHE A 116 24.69 22.41 7.36
N PHE A 117 25.17 23.50 6.79
CA PHE A 117 25.97 24.50 7.50
C PHE A 117 25.11 25.32 8.49
N PRO A 118 25.60 25.73 9.69
CA PRO A 118 26.96 25.60 10.23
C PRO A 118 27.15 24.44 11.24
N ILE A 119 26.11 23.69 11.61
CA ILE A 119 26.18 22.65 12.66
C ILE A 119 25.21 21.47 12.45
N PHE A 120 24.56 21.37 11.29
CA PHE A 120 23.55 20.37 11.02
C PHE A 120 24.16 19.18 10.28
N ALA A 121 23.73 17.98 10.64
CA ALA A 121 24.03 16.76 9.91
C ALA A 121 22.72 16.00 9.73
N ARG A 122 22.38 15.69 8.48
CA ARG A 122 21.33 14.73 8.17
C ARG A 122 21.96 13.35 8.02
N PHE A 123 21.44 12.38 8.74
CA PHE A 123 21.80 10.98 8.61
C PHE A 123 20.68 10.29 7.85
N ASP A 124 21.00 9.66 6.72
CA ASP A 124 20.09 8.72 6.07
C ASP A 124 20.69 7.32 6.22
N ILE A 125 20.01 6.48 7.00
CA ILE A 125 20.47 5.14 7.36
C ILE A 125 19.46 4.13 6.86
N HIS A 126 19.87 3.23 5.97
CA HIS A 126 19.04 2.10 5.55
C HIS A 126 19.72 0.78 5.94
N ILE A 127 19.07 0.03 6.82
CA ILE A 127 19.58 -1.23 7.35
C ILE A 127 18.57 -2.35 7.08
N LEU A 128 19.07 -3.46 6.56
CA LEU A 128 18.36 -4.73 6.50
C LEU A 128 18.92 -5.66 7.57
N ARG A 129 18.03 -6.36 8.28
CA ARG A 129 18.40 -7.43 9.21
C ARG A 129 17.67 -8.72 8.80
N PHE A 130 18.42 -9.79 8.59
CA PHE A 130 17.89 -11.10 8.22
C PHE A 130 18.07 -12.06 9.40
N GLY A 131 17.02 -12.76 9.80
CA GLY A 131 17.05 -13.71 10.90
C GLY A 131 15.84 -14.63 10.91
N LYS A 132 15.64 -15.37 12.00
CA LYS A 132 14.51 -16.26 12.14
C LYS A 132 13.48 -15.72 13.14
N ASP A 133 12.22 -15.99 12.90
CA ASP A 133 11.14 -15.78 13.88
C ASP A 133 10.97 -17.00 14.80
N GLU A 134 9.95 -16.97 15.66
CA GLU A 134 9.62 -18.07 16.59
C GLU A 134 9.14 -19.34 15.89
N SER A 135 8.63 -19.23 14.66
CA SER A 135 8.16 -20.36 13.85
C SER A 135 9.26 -20.94 12.95
N GLY A 136 10.48 -20.39 12.99
CA GLY A 136 11.60 -20.81 12.15
C GLY A 136 11.55 -20.28 10.71
N ASN A 137 10.68 -19.31 10.43
CA ASN A 137 10.57 -18.62 9.15
C ASN A 137 11.62 -17.52 9.01
N LEU A 138 11.90 -17.11 7.76
CA LEU A 138 12.84 -16.04 7.51
C LEU A 138 12.18 -14.69 7.82
N LEU A 139 12.66 -14.04 8.87
CA LEU A 139 12.27 -12.70 9.26
C LEU A 139 13.25 -11.68 8.65
N VAL A 140 12.72 -10.70 7.94
CA VAL A 140 13.48 -9.59 7.40
C VAL A 140 12.98 -8.29 7.99
N ASN A 141 13.86 -7.57 8.66
CA ASN A 141 13.59 -6.24 9.18
C ASN A 141 14.21 -5.17 8.28
N VAL A 142 13.39 -4.19 7.91
CA VAL A 142 13.77 -3.02 7.13
C VAL A 142 13.70 -1.81 8.04
N TYR A 143 14.87 -1.30 8.41
CA TYR A 143 14.99 -0.09 9.20
C TYR A 143 15.47 1.06 8.33
N TYR A 144 14.75 2.16 8.39
CA TYR A 144 15.19 3.43 7.81
C TYR A 144 15.14 4.51 8.88
N ASP A 145 16.08 5.43 8.80
CA ASP A 145 16.17 6.56 9.70
C ASP A 145 16.74 7.73 8.95
N ASN A 146 15.89 8.74 8.77
CA ASN A 146 16.26 10.04 8.26
C ASN A 146 16.20 11.01 9.43
N SER A 147 17.26 11.09 10.23
CA SER A 147 17.36 11.99 11.37
C SER A 147 18.20 13.21 11.01
N GLY A 148 17.59 14.39 11.13
CA GLY A 148 18.28 15.68 11.07
C GLY A 148 18.67 16.12 12.49
N MET A 149 19.97 16.30 12.75
CA MET A 149 20.37 17.03 13.96
C MET A 149 20.07 18.51 13.78
N ILE A 150 18.95 19.00 14.32
CA ILE A 150 18.87 20.35 14.87
C ILE A 150 19.20 20.18 16.35
N LEU A 151 20.22 20.86 16.85
CA LEU A 151 20.76 20.71 18.21
C LEU A 151 19.74 20.93 19.36
N LEU A 152 18.47 21.27 19.06
CA LEU A 152 17.40 21.43 20.06
C LEU A 152 16.02 20.88 19.63
N PHE A 153 15.83 20.41 18.39
CA PHE A 153 14.56 19.85 17.94
C PHE A 153 14.82 18.68 17.00
N GLY A 154 14.83 17.45 17.54
CA GLY A 154 15.00 16.25 16.73
C GLY A 154 13.88 16.12 15.70
N ALA A 155 14.11 16.61 14.49
CA ALA A 155 13.23 16.41 13.35
C ALA A 155 13.80 15.24 12.53
N GLY A 156 13.15 14.09 12.63
CA GLY A 156 13.52 12.91 11.88
C GLY A 156 12.36 11.94 11.77
N ASN A 157 12.33 11.19 10.68
CA ASN A 157 11.39 10.10 10.50
C ASN A 157 12.18 8.80 10.49
N SER A 158 11.97 7.98 11.51
CA SER A 158 12.52 6.64 11.58
C SER A 158 11.38 5.63 11.55
N GLY A 159 11.59 4.52 10.85
CA GLY A 159 10.63 3.45 10.82
C GLY A 159 11.31 2.09 10.69
N SER A 160 10.59 1.10 11.18
CA SER A 160 11.06 -0.28 11.26
C SER A 160 9.92 -1.20 10.87
N TYR A 161 10.06 -1.87 9.73
CA TYR A 161 9.08 -2.82 9.21
C TYR A 161 9.63 -4.25 9.30
N TYR A 162 8.74 -5.21 9.53
CA TYR A 162 9.07 -6.63 9.59
C TYR A 162 8.29 -7.37 8.52
N TYR A 163 8.99 -8.26 7.83
CA TYR A 163 8.45 -9.09 6.76
C TYR A 163 8.84 -10.53 7.04
N THR A 164 7.84 -11.39 7.27
CA THR A 164 8.07 -12.81 7.53
C THR A 164 7.85 -13.60 6.25
N TYR A 165 8.84 -14.38 5.82
CA TYR A 165 8.75 -15.23 4.64
C TYR A 165 8.69 -16.69 5.10
N LYS A 166 7.59 -17.37 4.79
CA LYS A 166 7.38 -18.77 5.15
C LYS A 166 8.26 -19.71 4.33
N LYS A 167 8.73 -20.79 4.95
CA LYS A 167 9.37 -21.87 4.20
C LYS A 167 8.38 -22.45 3.20
N LEU A 168 8.88 -22.86 2.04
CA LEU A 168 8.02 -23.24 0.94
C LEU A 168 7.19 -24.50 1.22
N ASP A 169 7.73 -25.43 1.99
CA ASP A 169 7.01 -26.63 2.43
C ASP A 169 5.82 -26.31 3.36
N GLN A 170 5.79 -25.12 3.96
CA GLN A 170 4.67 -24.61 4.75
C GLN A 170 3.63 -23.87 3.90
N VAL A 171 3.91 -23.59 2.62
CA VAL A 171 3.04 -22.82 1.72
C VAL A 171 2.65 -23.68 0.53
N GLN A 172 1.35 -23.82 0.28
CA GLN A 172 0.89 -24.52 -0.90
C GLN A 172 1.02 -23.60 -2.11
N LEU A 173 2.21 -23.57 -2.74
CA LEU A 173 2.40 -22.81 -3.97
C LEU A 173 1.54 -23.39 -5.08
N THR A 174 0.77 -22.51 -5.72
CA THR A 174 -0.16 -22.93 -6.73
C THR A 174 0.15 -22.39 -8.12
N ARG A 175 -0.41 -23.08 -9.12
CA ARG A 175 -0.28 -22.79 -10.54
C ARG A 175 -1.66 -22.90 -11.18
N PRO A 176 -1.97 -22.03 -12.15
CA PRO A 176 -3.16 -22.21 -12.96
C PRO A 176 -3.04 -23.51 -13.77
N TYR A 177 -4.13 -24.26 -13.87
CA TYR A 177 -4.33 -25.30 -14.87
C TYR A 177 -5.64 -25.03 -15.61
N PHE A 178 -5.76 -25.53 -16.84
CA PHE A 178 -6.93 -25.32 -17.68
C PHE A 178 -7.54 -26.66 -18.07
N GLU A 179 -8.84 -26.83 -17.80
CA GLU A 179 -9.58 -28.05 -18.06
C GLU A 179 -11.05 -27.70 -18.33
N ASN A 180 -11.67 -28.35 -19.31
CA ASN A 180 -13.09 -28.15 -19.66
C ASN A 180 -13.48 -26.68 -19.91
N GLY A 181 -12.58 -25.89 -20.50
CA GLY A 181 -12.85 -24.49 -20.83
C GLY A 181 -12.73 -23.51 -19.66
N LYS A 182 -12.25 -23.97 -18.50
CA LYS A 182 -12.12 -23.17 -17.27
C LYS A 182 -10.76 -23.39 -16.61
N TYR A 183 -10.31 -22.40 -15.84
CA TYR A 183 -9.12 -22.47 -15.03
C TYR A 183 -9.43 -22.98 -13.63
N GLY A 184 -8.52 -23.76 -13.09
CA GLY A 184 -8.43 -24.09 -11.67
C GLY A 184 -7.00 -23.88 -11.17
N ILE A 185 -6.80 -24.14 -9.89
CA ILE A 185 -5.52 -23.96 -9.22
C ILE A 185 -5.02 -25.32 -8.76
N GLN A 186 -3.75 -25.63 -9.01
CA GLN A 186 -3.10 -26.87 -8.58
C GLN A 186 -1.77 -26.56 -7.90
N ASN A 187 -1.30 -27.43 -7.00
CA ASN A 187 -0.01 -27.24 -6.36
C ASN A 187 1.17 -27.65 -7.26
N LYS A 188 2.41 -27.48 -6.78
CA LYS A 188 3.63 -27.88 -7.51
C LYS A 188 3.66 -29.36 -7.93
N GLN A 189 2.99 -30.24 -7.18
CA GLN A 189 2.89 -31.67 -7.44
C GLN A 189 1.76 -32.03 -8.41
N GLY A 190 1.01 -31.04 -8.92
CA GLY A 190 -0.13 -31.24 -9.82
C GLY A 190 -1.41 -31.67 -9.10
N GLN A 191 -1.44 -31.66 -7.77
CA GLN A 191 -2.68 -31.92 -7.04
C GLN A 191 -3.57 -30.68 -7.13
N LYS A 192 -4.82 -30.88 -7.54
CA LYS A 192 -5.80 -29.80 -7.69
C LYS A 192 -6.14 -29.22 -6.32
N VAL A 193 -5.92 -27.91 -6.16
CA VAL A 193 -6.30 -27.12 -4.97
C VAL A 193 -7.74 -26.63 -5.14
N THR A 194 -8.08 -26.14 -6.33
CA THR A 194 -9.47 -25.80 -6.70
C THR A 194 -9.90 -26.54 -7.95
N ALA A 195 -11.21 -26.74 -8.10
CA ALA A 195 -11.81 -27.22 -9.34
C ALA A 195 -11.64 -26.21 -10.49
N PRO A 196 -11.68 -26.63 -11.76
CA PRO A 196 -11.59 -25.71 -12.89
C PRO A 196 -12.91 -24.96 -13.05
N ILE A 197 -13.11 -23.91 -12.26
CA ILE A 197 -14.37 -23.14 -12.20
C ILE A 197 -14.24 -21.71 -12.69
N PHE A 198 -13.01 -21.21 -12.84
CA PHE A 198 -12.75 -19.83 -13.22
C PHE A 198 -12.80 -19.68 -14.73
N SER A 199 -13.64 -18.78 -15.24
CA SER A 199 -13.62 -18.41 -16.65
C SER A 199 -12.39 -17.57 -17.00
N TYR A 200 -11.86 -16.84 -16.01
CA TYR A 200 -10.60 -16.10 -16.09
C TYR A 200 -9.86 -16.22 -14.75
N LEU A 201 -8.54 -16.35 -14.81
CA LEU A 201 -7.64 -16.35 -13.66
C LEU A 201 -6.37 -15.59 -14.07
N SER A 202 -6.08 -14.47 -13.41
CA SER A 202 -4.84 -13.72 -13.65
C SER A 202 -3.63 -14.48 -13.12
N VAL A 203 -2.43 -14.01 -13.48
CA VAL A 203 -1.23 -14.39 -12.74
C VAL A 203 -1.33 -13.90 -11.30
N PHE A 204 -0.74 -14.65 -10.37
CA PHE A 204 -0.60 -14.19 -8.99
C PHE A 204 0.41 -13.05 -8.93
N GLU A 205 -0.03 -11.89 -8.47
CA GLU A 205 0.82 -10.73 -8.21
C GLU A 205 0.66 -10.33 -6.75
N ASN A 206 1.75 -10.36 -5.97
CA ASN A 206 1.70 -10.07 -4.53
C ASN A 206 0.78 -11.03 -3.73
N GLY A 207 0.77 -12.31 -4.13
CA GLY A 207 0.00 -13.36 -3.44
C GLY A 207 -1.51 -13.32 -3.69
N GLN A 208 -1.97 -12.56 -4.68
CA GLN A 208 -3.37 -12.45 -5.05
C GLN A 208 -3.56 -12.58 -6.56
N ALA A 209 -4.70 -13.13 -6.98
CA ALA A 209 -5.08 -13.19 -8.39
C ALA A 209 -6.53 -12.74 -8.57
N ASP A 210 -6.77 -12.01 -9.65
CA ASP A 210 -8.10 -11.65 -10.11
C ASP A 210 -8.73 -12.87 -10.77
N ILE A 211 -9.98 -13.14 -10.46
CA ILE A 211 -10.75 -14.26 -11.00
C ILE A 211 -12.06 -13.80 -11.60
N GLU A 212 -12.58 -14.58 -12.53
CA GLU A 212 -13.96 -14.49 -12.99
C GLU A 212 -14.68 -15.83 -12.83
N ILE A 213 -15.83 -15.82 -12.18
CA ILE A 213 -16.74 -16.97 -12.08
C ILE A 213 -18.10 -16.54 -12.64
N ASN A 214 -18.53 -17.17 -13.73
CA ASN A 214 -19.85 -16.92 -14.34
C ASN A 214 -20.14 -15.43 -14.62
N GLY A 215 -19.15 -14.67 -15.14
CA GLY A 215 -19.30 -13.24 -15.44
C GLY A 215 -19.21 -12.32 -14.22
N LYS A 216 -18.77 -12.83 -13.06
CA LYS A 216 -18.54 -12.03 -11.85
C LYS A 216 -17.09 -12.09 -11.43
N TYR A 217 -16.53 -10.93 -11.10
CA TYR A 217 -15.15 -10.74 -10.71
C TYR A 217 -14.97 -10.77 -9.20
N GLY A 218 -13.86 -11.36 -8.78
CA GLY A 218 -13.39 -11.44 -7.40
C GLY A 218 -11.87 -11.54 -7.34
N ILE A 219 -11.34 -11.74 -6.14
CA ILE A 219 -9.92 -11.88 -5.87
C ILE A 219 -9.74 -13.04 -4.92
N ILE A 220 -8.75 -13.87 -5.20
CA ILE A 220 -8.36 -15.00 -4.36
C ILE A 220 -6.90 -14.92 -3.95
N ASP A 221 -6.55 -15.57 -2.85
CA ASP A 221 -5.17 -15.87 -2.48
C ASP A 221 -4.65 -17.12 -3.22
N GLU A 222 -3.37 -17.43 -3.03
CA GLU A 222 -2.73 -18.58 -3.67
C GLU A 222 -3.30 -19.92 -3.19
N GLU A 223 -3.86 -19.97 -1.98
CA GLU A 223 -4.53 -21.13 -1.41
C GLU A 223 -5.96 -21.35 -1.96
N GLY A 224 -6.45 -20.43 -2.78
CA GLY A 224 -7.79 -20.47 -3.38
C GLY A 224 -8.91 -20.01 -2.46
N ASN A 225 -8.60 -19.27 -1.40
CA ASN A 225 -9.58 -18.58 -0.57
C ASN A 225 -9.93 -17.24 -1.20
N PHE A 226 -11.18 -16.79 -1.05
CA PHE A 226 -11.59 -15.47 -1.50
C PHE A 226 -11.02 -14.38 -0.57
N ILE A 227 -10.25 -13.45 -1.15
CA ILE A 227 -9.96 -12.15 -0.54
C ILE A 227 -11.14 -11.21 -0.81
N ILE A 228 -11.63 -11.18 -2.06
CA ILE A 228 -12.85 -10.49 -2.47
C ILE A 228 -13.74 -11.52 -3.19
N PRO A 229 -14.96 -11.81 -2.68
CA PRO A 229 -15.86 -12.75 -3.32
C PRO A 229 -16.22 -12.34 -4.76
N ALA A 230 -16.42 -13.32 -5.64
CA ALA A 230 -16.78 -13.12 -7.05
C ALA A 230 -18.25 -12.67 -7.21
N LEU A 231 -18.56 -11.44 -6.81
CA LEU A 231 -19.91 -10.87 -6.78
C LEU A 231 -20.09 -9.66 -7.71
N TYR A 232 -18.98 -9.14 -8.26
CA TYR A 232 -18.95 -7.85 -8.93
C TYR A 232 -18.99 -7.99 -10.44
N SER A 233 -19.70 -7.09 -11.13
CA SER A 233 -19.79 -7.10 -12.61
C SER A 233 -18.54 -6.51 -13.25
N SER A 234 -17.81 -5.67 -12.51
CA SER A 234 -16.45 -5.23 -12.80
C SER A 234 -15.71 -5.04 -11.49
N LEU A 235 -14.40 -5.29 -11.47
CA LEU A 235 -13.54 -5.07 -10.32
C LEU A 235 -12.19 -4.57 -10.83
N PHE A 236 -11.80 -3.35 -10.44
CA PHE A 236 -10.57 -2.71 -10.92
C PHE A 236 -9.77 -2.13 -9.77
N LEU A 237 -8.47 -2.43 -9.76
CA LEU A 237 -7.53 -1.93 -8.76
C LEU A 237 -7.07 -0.51 -9.10
N PHE A 238 -7.40 0.44 -8.24
CA PHE A 238 -6.91 1.81 -8.33
C PHE A 238 -5.69 2.00 -7.43
N LYS A 239 -4.53 2.27 -8.06
CA LYS A 239 -3.25 2.53 -7.40
C LYS A 239 -2.76 3.94 -7.70
N ARG A 240 -2.36 4.68 -6.67
CA ARG A 240 -1.72 6.00 -6.81
C ARG A 240 -0.61 6.16 -5.77
N TRP A 241 0.46 6.86 -6.16
CA TRP A 241 1.59 7.14 -5.25
C TRP A 241 1.09 7.86 -3.99
N ASN A 242 1.55 7.41 -2.81
CA ASN A 242 1.18 7.93 -1.49
C ASN A 242 -0.31 7.84 -1.11
N ARG A 243 -1.10 6.94 -1.71
CA ARG A 243 -2.50 6.67 -1.33
C ARG A 243 -2.70 5.17 -1.09
N PRO A 244 -3.66 4.77 -0.23
CA PRO A 244 -4.02 3.36 -0.09
C PRO A 244 -4.59 2.84 -1.41
N ASP A 245 -4.23 1.61 -1.80
CA ASP A 245 -4.89 1.00 -2.95
C ASP A 245 -6.33 0.63 -2.57
N VAL A 246 -7.24 0.91 -3.49
CA VAL A 246 -8.67 0.60 -3.34
C VAL A 246 -9.18 -0.04 -4.63
N TYR A 247 -10.30 -0.73 -4.55
CA TYR A 247 -10.95 -1.31 -5.71
C TYR A 247 -12.19 -0.51 -6.08
N ILE A 248 -12.30 -0.09 -7.34
CA ILE A 248 -13.56 0.38 -7.90
C ILE A 248 -14.29 -0.85 -8.42
N ALA A 249 -15.49 -1.07 -7.92
CA ALA A 249 -16.29 -2.25 -8.27
C ALA A 249 -17.69 -1.84 -8.73
N SER A 250 -18.35 -2.71 -9.50
CA SER A 250 -19.75 -2.51 -9.87
C SER A 250 -20.64 -3.69 -9.50
N LYS A 251 -21.88 -3.41 -9.11
CA LYS A 251 -22.99 -4.37 -8.99
C LYS A 251 -24.05 -3.96 -10.01
N GLY A 252 -24.10 -4.65 -11.15
CA GLY A 252 -24.93 -4.23 -12.28
C GLY A 252 -24.44 -2.89 -12.85
N LYS A 253 -25.31 -1.86 -12.84
CA LYS A 253 -24.98 -0.51 -13.34
C LYS A 253 -24.52 0.47 -12.26
N LYS A 254 -24.41 0.02 -11.02
CA LYS A 254 -24.04 0.87 -9.89
C LYS A 254 -22.62 0.58 -9.42
N TYR A 255 -21.89 1.63 -9.06
CA TYR A 255 -20.49 1.61 -8.68
C TYR A 255 -20.32 1.92 -7.20
N GLY A 256 -19.32 1.28 -6.60
CA GLY A 256 -18.87 1.49 -5.23
C GLY A 256 -17.34 1.35 -5.15
N ILE A 257 -16.81 1.60 -3.96
CA ILE A 257 -15.37 1.46 -3.67
C ILE A 257 -15.21 0.48 -2.53
N LEU A 258 -14.29 -0.46 -2.69
CA LEU A 258 -13.91 -1.44 -1.68
C LEU A 258 -12.48 -1.21 -1.22
N ASP A 259 -12.17 -1.56 0.03
CA ASP A 259 -10.79 -1.73 0.47
C ASP A 259 -10.19 -3.04 -0.07
N LYS A 260 -8.92 -3.30 0.29
CA LYS A 260 -8.19 -4.50 -0.15
C LYS A 260 -8.76 -5.81 0.38
N GLN A 261 -9.55 -5.75 1.45
CA GLN A 261 -10.19 -6.89 2.10
C GLN A 261 -11.67 -7.02 1.66
N GLY A 262 -12.07 -6.27 0.64
CA GLY A 262 -13.43 -6.28 0.11
C GLY A 262 -14.45 -5.56 0.99
N LYS A 263 -14.02 -4.81 2.03
CA LYS A 263 -14.93 -4.00 2.83
C LYS A 263 -15.42 -2.82 1.99
N GLU A 264 -16.72 -2.59 2.02
CA GLU A 264 -17.33 -1.43 1.38
C GLU A 264 -16.85 -0.13 2.05
N LEU A 265 -16.18 0.72 1.27
CA LEU A 265 -15.76 2.08 1.64
C LEU A 265 -16.72 3.13 1.10
N VAL A 266 -17.28 2.87 -0.08
CA VAL A 266 -18.29 3.70 -0.74
C VAL A 266 -19.39 2.78 -1.26
N PRO A 267 -20.67 3.03 -0.91
CA PRO A 267 -21.77 2.14 -1.25
C PRO A 267 -22.05 2.08 -2.74
N PHE A 268 -22.57 0.94 -3.21
CA PHE A 268 -22.92 0.67 -4.61
C PHE A 268 -24.20 1.39 -5.05
N LYS A 269 -24.24 2.73 -4.94
CA LYS A 269 -25.38 3.56 -5.35
C LYS A 269 -25.09 4.53 -6.49
N TYR A 270 -23.81 4.74 -6.81
CA TYR A 270 -23.36 5.73 -7.79
C TYR A 270 -23.46 5.21 -9.23
N ASP A 271 -23.81 6.10 -10.16
CA ASP A 271 -23.90 5.79 -11.59
C ASP A 271 -22.53 5.74 -12.26
N ASN A 272 -21.55 6.47 -11.72
CA ASN A 272 -20.17 6.45 -12.18
C ASN A 272 -19.21 6.85 -11.05
N ILE A 273 -17.97 6.38 -11.09
CA ILE A 273 -16.88 6.78 -10.19
C ILE A 273 -15.63 7.05 -11.03
N GLU A 274 -15.07 8.25 -10.89
CA GLU A 274 -13.83 8.64 -11.56
C GLU A 274 -12.73 8.90 -10.52
N GLY A 275 -11.64 8.14 -10.60
CA GLY A 275 -10.48 8.31 -9.72
C GLY A 275 -9.40 9.19 -10.35
N ASP A 276 -8.96 10.21 -9.60
CA ASP A 276 -7.72 10.96 -9.87
C ASP A 276 -6.95 11.18 -8.56
N ASP A 277 -6.78 12.41 -8.06
CA ASP A 277 -6.22 12.67 -6.72
C ASP A 277 -7.16 12.24 -5.57
N PHE A 278 -8.45 12.22 -5.88
CA PHE A 278 -9.57 11.74 -5.07
C PHE A 278 -10.61 11.14 -6.02
N PHE A 279 -11.68 10.56 -5.47
CA PHE A 279 -12.75 9.96 -6.25
C PHE A 279 -13.90 10.94 -6.41
N ARG A 280 -14.32 11.16 -7.66
CA ARG A 280 -15.54 11.87 -8.00
C ARG A 280 -16.66 10.84 -8.13
N LEU A 281 -17.71 11.02 -7.34
CA LEU A 281 -18.84 10.10 -7.22
C LEU A 281 -20.06 10.71 -7.93
N TYR A 282 -20.58 10.08 -8.97
CA TYR A 282 -21.69 10.63 -9.72
C TYR A 282 -22.99 9.90 -9.39
N LEU A 283 -24.02 10.66 -9.00
CA LEU A 283 -25.38 10.16 -8.77
C LEU A 283 -26.35 11.04 -9.57
N GLY A 284 -26.83 10.52 -10.70
CA GLY A 284 -27.52 11.30 -11.71
C GLY A 284 -26.63 12.43 -12.23
N ASN A 285 -27.12 13.67 -12.13
CA ASN A 285 -26.36 14.87 -12.47
C ASN A 285 -25.59 15.47 -11.28
N LYS A 286 -25.58 14.79 -10.13
CA LYS A 286 -24.91 15.27 -8.93
C LYS A 286 -23.55 14.62 -8.74
N LEU A 287 -22.65 15.41 -8.17
CA LEU A 287 -21.28 15.08 -7.86
C LEU A 287 -21.06 15.06 -6.34
N GLY A 288 -20.50 13.97 -5.88
CA GLY A 288 -19.91 13.78 -4.56
C GLY A 288 -18.41 13.56 -4.66
N ILE A 289 -17.73 13.55 -3.52
CA ILE A 289 -16.28 13.39 -3.47
C ILE A 289 -15.95 12.38 -2.38
N TYR A 290 -15.07 11.44 -2.69
CA TYR A 290 -14.51 10.53 -1.69
C TYR A 290 -13.00 10.62 -1.70
N VAL A 291 -12.43 10.76 -0.50
CA VAL A 291 -11.00 10.81 -0.28
C VAL A 291 -10.65 9.70 0.71
N PRO A 292 -9.89 8.67 0.30
CA PRO A 292 -9.59 7.52 1.15
C PRO A 292 -9.04 7.92 2.53
N HIS A 293 -9.63 7.36 3.58
CA HIS A 293 -9.31 7.62 5.00
C HIS A 293 -9.38 9.09 5.44
N GLN A 294 -10.08 9.95 4.71
CA GLN A 294 -10.23 11.36 5.06
C GLN A 294 -11.70 11.78 5.10
N VAL A 295 -12.37 11.82 3.95
CA VAL A 295 -13.72 12.40 3.86
C VAL A 295 -14.58 11.72 2.80
N HIS A 296 -15.87 11.61 3.11
CA HIS A 296 -16.92 11.32 2.14
C HIS A 296 -17.88 12.50 2.08
N ILE A 297 -17.92 13.17 0.94
CA ILE A 297 -18.76 14.31 0.63
C ILE A 297 -19.92 13.79 -0.25
N PRO A 298 -21.18 13.95 0.17
CA PRO A 298 -22.32 13.39 -0.53
C PRO A 298 -22.49 14.00 -1.93
N ALA A 299 -23.17 13.28 -2.82
CA ALA A 299 -23.43 13.74 -4.17
C ALA A 299 -24.54 14.80 -4.23
N ILE A 300 -24.16 16.05 -3.95
CA ILE A 300 -25.07 17.20 -3.88
C ILE A 300 -24.67 18.39 -4.76
N TYR A 301 -23.45 18.37 -5.31
CA TYR A 301 -22.92 19.42 -6.18
C TYR A 301 -23.21 19.14 -7.65
N ASP A 302 -23.16 20.15 -8.49
CA ASP A 302 -23.36 20.00 -9.94
C ASP A 302 -22.03 19.82 -10.69
N SER A 303 -20.93 20.37 -10.16
CA SER A 303 -19.62 20.20 -10.78
C SER A 303 -18.45 20.43 -9.82
N TYR A 304 -17.31 19.85 -10.16
CA TYR A 304 -16.00 20.13 -9.58
C TYR A 304 -15.22 21.02 -10.54
N TYR A 305 -14.46 21.97 -9.99
CA TYR A 305 -13.61 22.86 -10.78
C TYR A 305 -12.12 22.63 -10.55
N GLY A 306 -11.68 22.58 -9.29
CA GLY A 306 -10.27 22.58 -8.96
C GLY A 306 -10.02 22.48 -7.47
N LYS A 307 -8.75 22.41 -7.07
CA LYS A 307 -8.32 22.36 -5.68
C LYS A 307 -7.36 23.49 -5.35
N ALA A 308 -7.27 23.84 -4.08
CA ALA A 308 -6.31 24.80 -3.56
C ALA A 308 -4.87 24.29 -3.74
N SER A 309 -3.90 25.20 -3.81
CA SER A 309 -2.50 24.86 -4.11
C SER A 309 -1.80 24.02 -3.03
N ASP A 310 -2.28 24.10 -1.79
CA ASP A 310 -1.83 23.27 -0.66
C ASP A 310 -2.71 22.05 -0.41
N ASP A 311 -3.63 21.74 -1.33
CA ASP A 311 -4.62 20.67 -1.19
C ASP A 311 -5.45 20.79 0.10
N SER A 312 -5.69 22.01 0.61
CA SER A 312 -6.55 22.20 1.80
C SER A 312 -8.05 22.22 1.46
N PHE A 313 -8.41 22.65 0.25
CA PHE A 313 -9.79 22.80 -0.18
C PHE A 313 -10.02 22.33 -1.62
N ILE A 314 -11.27 21.96 -1.89
CA ILE A 314 -11.81 21.66 -3.20
C ILE A 314 -12.90 22.67 -3.54
N LEU A 315 -12.83 23.27 -4.72
CA LEU A 315 -13.87 24.16 -5.25
C LEU A 315 -14.90 23.34 -6.03
N VAL A 316 -16.14 23.38 -5.55
CA VAL A 316 -17.32 22.75 -6.17
C VAL A 316 -18.41 23.79 -6.41
N PHE A 317 -19.36 23.49 -7.28
CA PHE A 317 -20.45 24.38 -7.63
C PHE A 317 -21.82 23.73 -7.45
N LYS A 318 -22.80 24.52 -7.00
CA LYS A 318 -24.22 24.21 -7.06
C LYS A 318 -24.91 25.32 -7.87
N GLY A 319 -25.30 25.02 -9.10
CA GLY A 319 -25.64 26.03 -10.10
C GLY A 319 -24.45 26.97 -10.35
N GLU A 320 -24.67 28.26 -10.15
CA GLU A 320 -23.62 29.28 -10.27
C GLU A 320 -22.86 29.56 -8.96
N GLU A 321 -23.37 29.03 -7.84
CA GLU A 321 -22.79 29.25 -6.51
C GLU A 321 -21.59 28.34 -6.27
N GLY A 322 -20.45 28.95 -5.90
CA GLY A 322 -19.23 28.25 -5.55
C GLY A 322 -19.15 27.94 -4.05
N TYR A 323 -18.59 26.79 -3.72
CA TYR A 323 -18.34 26.35 -2.36
C TYR A 323 -16.92 25.78 -2.25
N MET A 324 -16.22 26.15 -1.17
CA MET A 324 -14.95 25.52 -0.80
C MET A 324 -15.25 24.41 0.18
N VAL A 325 -14.80 23.18 -0.10
CA VAL A 325 -15.00 22.04 0.78
C VAL A 325 -13.65 21.54 1.25
N ASP A 326 -13.47 21.41 2.57
CA ASP A 326 -12.24 20.87 3.14
C ASP A 326 -12.30 19.35 3.32
N TYR A 327 -11.14 18.76 3.61
CA TYR A 327 -10.99 17.32 3.84
C TYR A 327 -11.46 16.88 5.24
N ASN A 328 -12.04 17.78 6.03
CA ASN A 328 -12.71 17.47 7.30
C ASN A 328 -14.24 17.45 7.14
N GLY A 329 -14.75 17.61 5.92
CA GLY A 329 -16.17 17.58 5.59
C GLY A 329 -16.89 18.90 5.89
N TYR A 330 -16.19 20.01 6.01
CA TYR A 330 -16.82 21.32 6.09
C TYR A 330 -16.95 21.95 4.71
N GLU A 331 -18.15 22.44 4.43
CA GLU A 331 -18.46 23.29 3.29
C GLU A 331 -18.45 24.76 3.74
N TYR A 332 -17.78 25.60 2.98
CA TYR A 332 -17.66 27.05 3.20
C TYR A 332 -18.24 27.77 2.00
N GLN A 333 -19.06 28.79 2.23
CA GLN A 333 -19.46 29.69 1.16
C GLN A 333 -18.21 30.39 0.61
N THR A 334 -18.13 30.59 -0.71
CA THR A 334 -16.96 31.28 -1.27
C THR A 334 -17.05 32.79 -1.13
N GLU A 335 -15.94 33.41 -0.74
CA GLU A 335 -15.67 34.82 -1.04
C GLU A 335 -14.97 34.89 -2.40
N SER A 336 -15.50 35.68 -3.33
CA SER A 336 -14.96 35.81 -4.68
C SER A 336 -14.40 37.20 -4.97
N ALA A 337 -13.21 37.28 -5.56
CA ALA A 337 -12.60 38.53 -5.99
C ALA A 337 -12.12 38.44 -7.45
N PRO A 338 -12.19 39.53 -8.23
CA PRO A 338 -11.63 39.55 -9.58
C PRO A 338 -10.11 39.34 -9.53
N PHE A 339 -9.62 38.54 -10.47
CA PHE A 339 -8.21 38.30 -10.69
C PHE A 339 -7.56 39.55 -11.26
N ASN A 340 -6.49 40.02 -10.62
CA ASN A 340 -5.73 41.17 -11.06
C ASN A 340 -4.33 40.71 -11.51
N LEU A 341 -4.00 40.92 -12.79
CA LEU A 341 -2.72 40.53 -13.39
C LEU A 341 -1.52 41.15 -12.66
N PHE A 342 -1.69 42.36 -12.12
CA PHE A 342 -0.68 43.05 -11.32
C PHE A 342 -0.38 42.35 -9.98
N ARG A 343 -1.39 41.67 -9.40
CA ARG A 343 -1.25 40.87 -8.17
C ARG A 343 -0.37 39.64 -8.44
N ASP A 344 -0.59 38.94 -9.55
CA ASP A 344 0.19 37.74 -9.86
C ASP A 344 1.63 38.04 -10.27
N PHE A 345 1.90 39.19 -10.91
CA PHE A 345 3.26 39.56 -11.35
C PHE A 345 4.20 39.96 -10.20
N PHE A 346 3.70 40.66 -9.16
CA PHE A 346 4.52 41.14 -8.04
C PHE A 346 4.41 40.32 -6.75
N ASN A 347 3.32 39.55 -6.55
CA ASN A 347 3.03 38.84 -5.30
C ASN A 347 3.07 37.31 -5.43
N TYR A 348 4.01 36.76 -6.21
CA TYR A 348 4.19 35.29 -6.31
C TYR A 348 4.42 34.63 -4.93
N SER A 349 4.97 35.37 -3.96
CA SER A 349 5.22 34.93 -2.58
C SER A 349 4.03 35.07 -1.62
N LEU A 350 2.91 35.68 -2.04
CA LEU A 350 1.74 35.99 -1.19
C LEU A 350 0.43 35.35 -1.67
N LYS A 351 0.50 34.39 -2.61
CA LYS A 351 -0.67 33.61 -3.02
C LYS A 351 -1.17 32.82 -1.80
N ASP A 352 -2.33 33.19 -1.29
CA ASP A 352 -2.93 32.54 -0.13
C ASP A 352 -3.22 31.09 -0.54
N LYS A 353 -2.61 30.13 0.15
CA LYS A 353 -2.46 28.77 -0.38
C LYS A 353 -3.79 28.04 -0.55
N ASN A 354 -4.81 28.50 0.17
CA ASN A 354 -6.19 28.04 0.19
C ASN A 354 -7.07 28.62 -0.94
N GLU A 355 -6.51 29.41 -1.88
CA GLU A 355 -7.25 30.00 -3.01
C GLU A 355 -7.40 29.02 -4.18
N VAL A 356 -8.54 29.11 -4.88
CA VAL A 356 -8.74 28.47 -6.20
C VAL A 356 -9.08 29.53 -7.24
N GLN A 357 -8.31 29.57 -8.33
CA GLN A 357 -8.53 30.50 -9.43
C GLN A 357 -9.34 29.85 -10.55
N ARG A 358 -10.49 30.44 -10.88
CA ARG A 358 -11.30 30.10 -12.04
C ARG A 358 -11.41 31.27 -13.00
N LYS A 359 -10.80 31.15 -14.18
CA LYS A 359 -10.68 32.24 -15.16
C LYS A 359 -10.13 33.50 -14.48
N ASN A 360 -10.92 34.57 -14.47
CA ASN A 360 -10.57 35.86 -13.88
C ASN A 360 -11.19 36.06 -12.48
N ILE A 361 -11.51 34.98 -11.75
CA ILE A 361 -12.08 35.04 -10.40
C ILE A 361 -11.28 34.13 -9.47
N ILE A 362 -10.97 34.64 -8.29
CA ILE A 362 -10.37 33.90 -7.19
C ILE A 362 -11.45 33.58 -6.18
N TYR A 363 -11.51 32.33 -5.75
CA TYR A 363 -12.44 31.83 -4.73
C TYR A 363 -11.66 31.52 -3.45
N LYS A 364 -12.18 31.97 -2.31
CA LYS A 364 -11.64 31.70 -0.96
C LYS A 364 -12.72 31.15 -0.04
N PRO A 365 -12.38 30.32 0.96
CA PRO A 365 -13.35 29.89 1.96
C PRO A 365 -13.75 31.05 2.88
N ASN A 366 -15.05 31.28 3.05
CA ASN A 366 -15.56 32.17 4.09
C ASN A 366 -15.61 31.42 5.43
N TYR A 367 -14.60 31.62 6.29
CA TYR A 367 -14.52 30.93 7.58
C TYR A 367 -15.67 31.26 8.56
N LYS A 368 -16.43 32.33 8.32
CA LYS A 368 -17.60 32.69 9.14
C LYS A 368 -18.87 31.96 8.70
N ILE A 369 -18.96 31.57 7.43
CA ILE A 369 -20.14 30.95 6.84
C ILE A 369 -19.75 29.55 6.37
N LYS A 370 -19.77 28.61 7.32
CA LYS A 370 -19.48 27.20 7.07
C LYS A 370 -20.51 26.28 7.71
N ARG A 371 -20.68 25.10 7.14
CA ARG A 371 -21.47 24.02 7.75
C ARG A 371 -20.73 22.69 7.61
N LYS A 372 -20.94 21.80 8.58
CA LYS A 372 -20.48 20.42 8.47
C LYS A 372 -21.44 19.67 7.57
N LEU A 373 -20.93 19.04 6.51
CA LEU A 373 -21.72 18.12 5.70
C LEU A 373 -21.94 16.88 6.57
N LEU A 374 -23.19 16.49 6.78
CA LEU A 374 -23.52 15.24 7.46
C LEU A 374 -22.94 14.11 6.61
N ILE A 375 -21.89 13.47 7.14
CA ILE A 375 -21.38 12.22 6.62
C ILE A 375 -22.42 11.21 7.09
N GLU A 376 -23.21 10.64 6.18
CA GLU A 376 -24.14 9.54 6.49
C GLU A 376 -23.30 8.34 6.98
N GLU A 377 -22.95 8.31 8.26
CA GLU A 377 -22.36 7.14 8.92
C GLU A 377 -23.36 5.99 9.03
N GLU A 378 -24.67 6.27 8.88
CA GLU A 378 -25.74 5.27 8.93
C GLU A 378 -25.81 4.35 7.71
N ASP A 379 -25.33 4.81 6.53
CA ASP A 379 -25.30 4.00 5.31
C ASP A 379 -24.11 3.01 5.25
N ILE A 380 -23.09 3.20 6.08
CA ILE A 380 -21.87 2.38 6.08
C ILE A 380 -22.00 1.20 7.05
N ASN A 381 -22.78 1.34 8.13
CA ASN A 381 -22.85 0.33 9.20
C ASN A 381 -24.02 -0.67 9.05
N GLN A 382 -25.09 -0.34 8.32
CA GLN A 382 -26.25 -1.26 8.19
C GLN A 382 -25.99 -2.45 7.24
N ASN A 383 -24.99 -2.36 6.34
CA ASN A 383 -24.61 -3.48 5.47
C ASN A 383 -23.60 -4.45 6.10
N THR A 384 -23.08 -4.15 7.30
CA THR A 384 -22.09 -5.01 7.95
C THR A 384 -22.67 -6.35 8.42
N GLU A 385 -23.98 -6.41 8.68
CA GLU A 385 -24.65 -7.65 9.11
C GLU A 385 -25.05 -8.57 7.94
N GLU A 386 -25.40 -8.03 6.76
CA GLU A 386 -25.65 -8.85 5.57
C GLU A 386 -24.36 -9.30 4.85
N GLN A 387 -23.23 -8.61 5.05
CA GLN A 387 -21.94 -8.93 4.40
C GLN A 387 -21.08 -9.97 5.14
N ASN A 388 -21.50 -10.44 6.32
CA ASN A 388 -20.84 -11.54 7.02
C ASN A 388 -21.16 -12.93 6.43
N VAL A 389 -22.02 -13.02 5.41
CA VAL A 389 -22.45 -14.32 4.84
C VAL A 389 -21.54 -14.83 3.69
N SER A 390 -20.45 -14.14 3.31
CA SER A 390 -19.61 -14.63 2.19
C SER A 390 -18.09 -14.53 2.37
N LYS A 391 -17.59 -14.28 3.59
CA LYS A 391 -16.13 -14.39 3.87
C LYS A 391 -15.69 -15.82 4.18
N GLU A 392 -16.62 -16.73 4.41
CA GLU A 392 -16.32 -18.11 4.75
C GLU A 392 -16.56 -19.01 3.54
N GLY A 393 -15.48 -19.35 2.85
CA GLY A 393 -15.54 -20.32 1.78
C GLY A 393 -14.20 -20.48 1.09
N LYS A 394 -13.43 -21.48 1.51
CA LYS A 394 -12.39 -22.04 0.65
C LYS A 394 -13.09 -22.63 -0.57
N ILE A 395 -12.61 -22.30 -1.77
CA ILE A 395 -13.18 -22.89 -2.98
C ILE A 395 -13.01 -24.41 -2.91
N PRO A 396 -14.09 -25.20 -3.11
CA PRO A 396 -14.05 -26.63 -2.84
C PRO A 396 -12.98 -27.34 -3.67
N ASN A 397 -12.26 -28.23 -3.00
CA ASN A 397 -11.25 -29.07 -3.63
C ASN A 397 -11.94 -30.19 -4.43
N PRO A 398 -11.50 -30.50 -5.67
CA PRO A 398 -12.03 -31.62 -6.45
C PRO A 398 -12.03 -32.97 -5.74
N SER A 399 -11.16 -33.16 -4.74
CA SER A 399 -11.04 -34.40 -3.97
C SER A 399 -12.00 -34.52 -2.77
N GLU A 400 -12.83 -33.50 -2.49
CA GLU A 400 -13.84 -33.50 -1.42
C GLU A 400 -15.25 -33.92 -1.88
N LYS A 401 -15.39 -34.51 -3.08
CA LYS A 401 -16.67 -34.97 -3.65
C LYS A 401 -16.80 -36.48 -3.74
#